data_AF-A0A1E3X6E2-F1
#
_entry.id   AF-A0A1E3X6E2-F1
#
_cell.length_a   1.000
_cell.length_b   1.000
_cell.length_c   1.000
_cell.angle_alpha   90.00
_cell.angle_beta   90.00
_cell.angle_gamma   90.00
#
_symmetry.space_group_name_H-M   'P 1'
#
loop_
_entity.id
_entity.type
_entity.pdbx_description
1 polymer ?
#
loop_
_entity_poly.entity_id
_entity_poly.type
_entity_poly.pdbx_seq_one_letter_code
_entity_poly.pdbx_strand_id
1 'polypeptide(L)'
;MFQDGSRLSVFEFLRYSSKEVSREKYRYQLMDSENKEIFRYDNAPHHKSIASFPHHKHIDTSVYESPAPSLTDIIREIEHRILGLSP
;
A
#
# COMPACT_ATOMS: atom_id res chain seq x y z
N MET A 1 -13.91 3.40 3.78
CA MET A 1 -13.80 3.77 5.20
C MET A 1 -14.09 2.50 5.99
N PHE A 2 -13.34 2.25 7.06
CA PHE A 2 -13.49 1.08 7.92
C PHE A 2 -14.19 1.47 9.24
N GLN A 3 -14.54 0.47 10.06
CA GLN A 3 -15.30 0.68 11.31
C GLN A 3 -14.55 1.52 12.35
N ASP A 4 -13.23 1.49 12.36
CA ASP A 4 -12.38 2.34 13.24
C ASP A 4 -12.24 3.78 12.74
N GLY A 5 -12.97 4.15 11.67
CA GLY A 5 -12.90 5.47 11.04
C GLY A 5 -11.74 5.64 10.07
N SER A 6 -10.84 4.65 9.93
CA SER A 6 -9.74 4.71 8.98
C SER A 6 -10.22 4.65 7.52
N ARG A 7 -9.41 5.15 6.60
CA ARG A 7 -9.75 5.31 5.18
C ARG A 7 -8.60 4.81 4.31
N LEU A 8 -8.86 3.79 3.49
CA LEU A 8 -7.96 3.36 2.43
C LEU A 8 -8.25 4.14 1.15
N SER A 9 -7.23 4.81 0.62
CA SER A 9 -7.18 5.34 -0.74
C SER A 9 -6.47 4.34 -1.64
N VAL A 10 -7.09 4.04 -2.78
CA VAL A 10 -6.60 3.08 -3.77
C VAL A 10 -6.38 3.80 -5.09
N PHE A 11 -5.19 3.66 -5.64
CA PHE A 11 -4.85 4.09 -6.99
C PHE A 11 -4.07 2.99 -7.69
N GLU A 12 -4.49 2.63 -8.90
CA GLU A 12 -3.77 1.73 -9.79
C GLU A 12 -3.79 2.29 -11.21
N PHE A 13 -2.66 2.18 -11.90
CA PHE A 13 -2.56 2.41 -13.34
C PHE A 13 -2.21 1.08 -14.00
N LEU A 14 -3.19 0.50 -14.67
CA LEU A 14 -3.07 -0.78 -15.35
C LEU A 14 -2.80 -0.56 -16.84
N ARG A 15 -1.85 -1.32 -17.38
CA ARG A 15 -1.62 -1.41 -18.82
C ARG A 15 -2.19 -2.72 -19.32
N TYR A 16 -3.07 -2.62 -20.30
CA TYR A 16 -3.63 -3.77 -21.01
C TYR A 16 -2.82 -4.03 -22.27
N SER A 17 -2.47 -5.29 -22.50
CA SER A 17 -1.92 -5.79 -23.75
C SER A 17 -2.76 -6.96 -24.25
N SER A 18 -2.49 -7.44 -25.47
CA SER A 18 -3.16 -8.62 -26.01
C SER A 18 -2.87 -9.93 -25.24
N LYS A 19 -1.87 -9.94 -24.35
CA LYS A 19 -1.42 -11.13 -23.62
C LYS A 19 -1.69 -11.07 -22.12
N GLU A 20 -1.64 -9.88 -21.53
CA GLU A 20 -1.71 -9.69 -20.08
C GLU A 20 -2.14 -8.29 -19.67
N VAL A 21 -2.48 -8.15 -18.39
CA VAL A 21 -2.70 -6.88 -17.70
C VAL A 21 -1.57 -6.68 -16.69
N SER A 22 -0.78 -5.63 -16.85
CA SER A 22 0.30 -5.28 -15.91
C SER A 22 -0.10 -4.09 -15.04
N ARG A 23 0.30 -4.11 -13.77
CA ARG A 23 0.14 -2.99 -12.85
C ARG A 23 1.39 -2.13 -12.86
N GLU A 24 1.37 -1.06 -13.63
CA GLU A 24 2.53 -0.19 -13.86
C GLU A 24 2.76 0.78 -12.70
N LYS A 25 1.68 1.31 -12.12
CA LYS A 25 1.74 2.18 -10.95
C LYS A 25 0.68 1.78 -9.95
N TYR A 26 0.99 1.91 -8.67
CA TYR A 26 0.00 1.76 -7.62
C TYR A 26 0.31 2.65 -6.42
N ARG A 27 -0.74 2.89 -5.63
CA ARG A 27 -0.65 3.48 -4.31
C ARG A 27 -1.81 2.99 -3.46
N TYR A 28 -1.49 2.43 -2.31
CA TYR A 28 -2.44 2.05 -1.27
C TYR A 28 -2.09 2.82 0.00
N GLN A 29 -2.93 3.77 0.37
CA GLN A 29 -2.66 4.68 1.48
C GLN A 29 -3.76 4.57 2.52
N LEU A 30 -3.41 4.13 3.72
CA LEU A 30 -4.32 4.09 4.86
C LEU A 30 -4.11 5.32 5.72
N MET A 31 -5.19 6.06 5.99
CA MET A 31 -5.21 7.19 6.92
C MET A 31 -6.14 6.88 8.08
N ASP A 32 -5.83 7.40 9.27
CA ASP A 32 -6.75 7.35 10.41
C ASP A 32 -7.91 8.36 10.27
N SER A 33 -8.77 8.42 11.29
CA SER A 33 -9.91 9.32 11.35
C SER A 33 -9.52 10.81 11.39
N GLU A 34 -8.27 11.13 11.77
CA GLU A 34 -7.73 12.49 11.83
C GLU A 34 -6.97 12.88 10.53
N ASN A 35 -6.99 12.01 9.51
CA ASN A 35 -6.25 12.12 8.25
C ASN A 35 -4.73 12.03 8.41
N LYS A 36 -4.22 11.42 9.49
CA LYS A 36 -2.80 11.07 9.59
C LYS A 36 -2.56 9.75 8.85
N GLU A 37 -1.48 9.69 8.06
CA GLU A 37 -1.08 8.48 7.37
C GLU A 37 -0.64 7.40 8.39
N ILE A 38 -1.26 6.23 8.32
CA ILE A 38 -0.87 5.04 9.09
C ILE A 38 0.21 4.29 8.31
N PHE A 39 -0.04 4.02 7.02
CA PHE A 39 0.97 3.50 6.10
C PHE A 39 0.61 3.86 4.66
N ARG A 40 1.61 3.77 3.78
CA ARG A 40 1.41 3.80 2.34
C ARG A 40 2.30 2.81 1.61
N TYR A 41 1.73 2.00 0.73
CA TYR A 41 2.49 1.25 -0.25
C TYR A 41 2.43 1.95 -1.60
N ASP A 42 3.56 2.17 -2.26
CA ASP A 42 3.60 2.67 -3.63
C ASP A 42 4.86 2.22 -4.37
N ASN A 43 4.93 2.53 -5.67
CA ASN A 43 6.06 2.18 -6.52
C ASN A 43 6.67 3.39 -7.25
N ALA A 44 6.55 4.60 -6.71
CA ALA A 44 7.23 5.75 -7.31
C ALA A 44 8.76 5.53 -7.28
N PRO A 45 9.49 5.71 -8.39
CA PRO A 45 10.87 5.20 -8.54
C PRO A 45 11.93 6.13 -7.93
N HIS A 46 11.79 6.48 -6.65
CA HIS A 46 12.66 7.43 -5.94
C HIS A 46 13.58 6.79 -4.89
N HIS A 47 13.29 5.58 -4.39
CA HIS A 47 14.09 4.88 -3.38
C HIS A 47 15.03 3.80 -3.96
N LYS A 48 16.00 4.19 -4.78
CA LYS A 48 16.86 3.25 -5.54
C LYS A 48 17.78 2.34 -4.69
N SER A 49 17.96 2.64 -3.41
CA SER A 49 18.90 1.94 -2.53
C SER A 49 18.31 0.73 -1.81
N ILE A 50 17.00 0.50 -1.90
CA ILE A 50 16.32 -0.60 -1.21
C ILE A 50 16.25 -1.84 -2.12
N ALA A 51 16.31 -3.04 -1.55
CA ALA A 51 16.33 -4.30 -2.30
C ALA A 51 15.04 -4.56 -3.11
N SER A 52 13.92 -4.01 -2.66
CA SER A 52 12.60 -4.18 -3.31
C SER A 52 12.26 -3.10 -4.35
N PHE A 53 13.22 -2.25 -4.73
CA PHE A 53 13.00 -1.19 -5.71
C PHE A 53 12.27 -1.67 -6.98
N PRO A 54 11.21 -0.99 -7.44
CA PRO A 54 10.71 0.32 -6.98
C PRO A 54 9.69 0.24 -5.83
N HIS A 55 9.35 -0.96 -5.36
CA HIS A 55 8.30 -1.20 -4.39
C HIS A 55 8.77 -0.90 -2.97
N HIS A 56 7.92 -0.25 -2.20
CA HIS A 56 8.23 0.12 -0.82
C HIS A 56 6.97 0.43 -0.02
N LYS A 57 7.15 0.45 1.30
CA LYS A 57 6.14 0.86 2.29
C LYS A 57 6.64 2.06 3.07
N HIS A 58 5.83 3.11 3.17
CA HIS A 58 6.00 4.22 4.10
C HIS A 58 5.26 3.91 5.40
N ILE A 59 5.92 4.13 6.54
CA ILE A 59 5.30 4.20 7.86
C ILE A 59 5.91 5.41 8.56
N ASP A 60 5.06 6.34 9.00
CA ASP A 60 5.46 7.68 9.47
C ASP A 60 6.41 8.37 8.46
N THR A 61 7.69 8.54 8.82
CA THR A 61 8.72 9.18 7.97
C THR A 61 9.72 8.18 7.39
N SER A 62 9.50 6.88 7.62
CA SER A 62 10.44 5.81 7.30
C SER A 62 9.98 5.02 6.09
N VAL A 63 10.94 4.55 5.30
CA VAL A 63 10.70 3.69 4.12
C VAL A 63 11.23 2.30 4.40
N TYR A 64 10.37 1.30 4.17
CA TYR A 64 10.64 -0.10 4.39
C TYR A 64 10.61 -0.86 3.07
N GLU A 65 11.49 -1.84 2.96
CA GLU A 65 11.46 -2.81 1.88
C GLU A 65 10.17 -3.61 1.92
N SER A 66 9.51 -3.74 0.78
CA SER A 66 8.31 -4.55 0.65
C SER A 66 8.07 -4.95 -0.80
N PRO A 67 7.73 -6.22 -1.09
CA PRO A 67 7.22 -6.58 -2.41
C PRO A 67 5.94 -5.81 -2.70
N ALA A 68 5.53 -5.74 -3.97
CA ALA A 68 4.29 -5.09 -4.32
C ALA A 68 3.07 -5.90 -3.80
N PRO A 69 2.32 -5.44 -2.80
CA PRO A 69 1.19 -6.20 -2.27
C PRO A 69 0.03 -6.20 -3.28
N SER A 70 -0.87 -7.18 -3.20
CA SER A 70 -2.19 -7.08 -3.84
C SER A 70 -3.14 -6.24 -2.99
N LEU A 71 -4.24 -5.76 -3.58
CA LEU A 71 -5.28 -5.07 -2.80
C LEU A 71 -5.85 -5.98 -1.69
N THR A 72 -5.95 -7.28 -1.94
CA THR A 72 -6.38 -8.27 -0.93
C THR A 72 -5.43 -8.35 0.25
N ASP A 73 -4.12 -8.31 0.01
CA ASP A 73 -3.12 -8.32 1.08
C ASP A 73 -3.25 -7.07 1.96
N ILE A 74 -3.50 -5.91 1.33
CA ILE A 74 -3.75 -4.65 2.07
C ILE A 74 -5.03 -4.73 2.91
N ILE A 75 -6.13 -5.25 2.35
CA ILE A 75 -7.38 -5.38 3.09
C ILE A 75 -7.19 -6.30 4.31
N ARG A 76 -6.44 -7.41 4.16
CA ARG A 76 -6.11 -8.31 5.27
C ARG A 76 -5.25 -7.65 6.34
N GLU A 77 -4.23 -6.88 5.93
CA GLU A 77 -3.41 -6.12 6.87
C GLU A 77 -4.27 -5.14 7.69
N ILE A 78 -5.20 -4.45 7.04
CA ILE A 78 -6.12 -3.51 7.70
C ILE A 78 -7.07 -4.24 8.64
N GLU A 79 -7.64 -5.37 8.21
CA GLU A 79 -8.51 -6.21 9.02
C GLU A 79 -7.79 -6.69 10.29
N HIS A 80 -6.58 -7.23 10.15
CA HIS A 80 -5.76 -7.63 11.30
C HIS A 80 -5.52 -6.46 12.25
N ARG A 81 -5.18 -5.28 11.73
CA ARG A 81 -5.00 -4.06 12.54
C ARG A 81 -6.27 -3.69 13.31
N ILE A 82 -7.44 -3.71 12.66
CA ILE A 82 -8.72 -3.35 13.30
C ILE A 82 -9.13 -4.36 14.36
N LEU A 83 -8.89 -5.65 14.11
CA LEU A 83 -9.20 -6.73 15.04
C LEU A 83 -8.17 -6.88 16.16
N GLY A 84 -7.08 -6.10 16.15
CA GLY A 84 -5.98 -6.21 17.11
C GLY A 84 -5.20 -7.53 16.98
N LEU A 85 -5.26 -8.17 15.81
CA LEU A 85 -4.49 -9.36 15.50
C LEU A 85 -3.05 -8.92 15.20
N SER A 86 -2.09 -9.50 15.92
CA SER A 86 -0.67 -9.27 15.63
C SER A 86 -0.32 -9.86 14.26
N PRO A 87 0.44 -9.14 13.41
CA PRO A 87 1.05 -9.73 12.22
C PRO A 87 2.12 -10.76 12.58
#